data_AF-A0A174EVI1-F1
#
_entry.id   AF-A0A174EVI1-F1
#
_cell.length_a   1.000
_cell.length_b   1.000
_cell.length_c   1.000
_cell.angle_alpha   90.00
_cell.angle_beta   90.00
_cell.angle_gamma   90.00
#
_symmetry.space_group_name_H-M   'P 1'
#
loop_
_entity.id
_entity.type
_entity.pdbx_description
1 polymer ?
#
loop_
_entity_poly.entity_id
_entity_poly.type
_entity_poly.pdbx_seq_one_letter_code
_entity_poly.pdbx_strand_id
1 'polypeptide(L)'
;MAYGYRAAFKTLQTYIFNKYDTDKDGTANELEDVIMRWAPPCENNTDVYIATVEKRSGISRHTVLNRNNREQLIAVVAAMSYVENGVPANMDDVRKGWELI
;
A
#
# COMPACT_ATOMS: atom_id res chain seq x y z
N MET A 1 6.60 -13.71 -8.31
CA MET A 1 5.53 -13.64 -9.33
C MET A 1 5.17 -12.18 -9.63
N ALA A 2 5.68 -11.61 -10.73
CA ALA A 2 5.47 -10.18 -11.06
C ALA A 2 4.00 -9.76 -11.26
N TYR A 3 3.15 -10.63 -11.82
CA TYR A 3 1.73 -10.30 -12.06
C TYR A 3 0.91 -10.09 -10.77
N GLY A 4 1.25 -10.77 -9.67
CA GLY A 4 0.62 -10.53 -8.38
C GLY A 4 0.91 -9.12 -7.85
N TYR A 5 2.16 -8.69 -7.97
CA TYR A 5 2.55 -7.32 -7.61
C TYR A 5 1.92 -6.28 -8.54
N ARG A 6 1.82 -6.55 -9.84
CA ARG A 6 1.08 -5.69 -10.78
C ARG A 6 -0.36 -5.47 -10.31
N ALA A 7 -1.05 -6.53 -9.91
CA ALA A 7 -2.42 -6.43 -9.39
C ALA A 7 -2.46 -5.59 -8.10
N ALA A 8 -1.55 -5.81 -7.16
CA ALA A 8 -1.44 -5.01 -5.93
C ALA A 8 -1.27 -3.51 -6.25
N PHE A 9 -0.35 -3.16 -7.16
CA PHE A 9 -0.18 -1.76 -7.56
C PHE A 9 -1.42 -1.15 -8.21
N LYS A 10 -2.06 -1.85 -9.15
CA LYS A 10 -3.28 -1.36 -9.79
C LYS A 10 -4.39 -1.11 -8.76
N THR A 11 -4.51 -2.00 -7.78
CA THR A 11 -5.46 -1.82 -6.66
C THR A 11 -5.14 -0.58 -5.84
N LEU A 12 -3.88 -0.40 -5.39
CA LEU A 12 -3.49 0.80 -4.64
C LEU A 12 -3.67 2.09 -5.46
N GLN A 13 -3.28 2.11 -6.73
CA GLN A 13 -3.50 3.25 -7.62
C GLN A 13 -4.97 3.57 -7.78
N THR A 14 -5.83 2.55 -7.82
CA THR A 14 -7.29 2.70 -7.86
C THR A 14 -7.82 3.28 -6.54
N TYR A 15 -7.29 2.85 -5.40
CA TYR A 15 -7.68 3.39 -4.09
C TYR A 15 -7.28 4.84 -3.96
N ILE A 16 -6.06 5.20 -4.35
CA ILE A 16 -5.56 6.58 -4.33
C ILE A 16 -6.32 7.47 -5.33
N PHE A 17 -6.71 6.93 -6.49
CA PHE A 17 -7.44 7.71 -7.49
C PHE A 17 -8.90 7.94 -7.11
N ASN A 18 -9.58 6.86 -6.71
CA ASN A 18 -10.95 6.92 -6.27
C ASN A 18 -10.95 7.36 -4.82
N LYS A 19 -10.86 8.68 -4.60
CA LYS A 19 -11.14 9.29 -3.29
C LYS A 19 -12.49 8.74 -2.82
N TYR A 20 -12.49 7.82 -1.86
CA TYR A 20 -13.75 7.46 -1.22
C TYR A 20 -14.14 8.64 -0.32
N ASP A 21 -15.44 8.96 -0.31
CA ASP A 21 -16.10 9.90 0.61
C ASP A 21 -16.06 9.42 2.08
N THR A 22 -15.02 8.69 2.49
CA THR A 22 -14.84 8.21 3.86
C THR A 22 -14.23 9.25 4.79
N ASP A 23 -13.79 10.38 4.25
CA ASP A 23 -13.23 11.46 5.05
C ASP A 23 -14.32 12.36 5.61
N LYS A 24 -14.51 12.28 6.93
CA LYS A 24 -15.17 13.33 7.71
C LYS A 24 -14.34 14.62 7.77
N ASP A 25 -13.05 14.57 7.40
CA ASP A 25 -12.08 15.67 7.64
C ASP A 25 -11.23 16.10 6.42
N GLY A 26 -11.44 15.53 5.23
CA GLY A 26 -10.84 15.97 3.96
C GLY A 26 -9.40 15.52 3.65
N THR A 27 -8.80 14.62 4.42
CA THR A 27 -7.41 14.13 4.24
C THR A 27 -7.31 12.92 3.30
N ALA A 28 -7.59 13.13 2.02
CA ALA A 28 -7.74 12.00 1.10
C ALA A 28 -6.40 11.27 0.77
N ASN A 29 -6.35 9.97 1.05
CA ASN A 29 -5.35 8.98 0.60
C ASN A 29 -4.01 9.01 1.35
N GLU A 30 -4.03 9.19 2.67
CA GLU A 30 -2.88 8.88 3.50
C GLU A 30 -2.58 7.37 3.44
N LEU A 31 -1.34 6.99 3.80
CA LEU A 31 -0.94 5.60 3.83
C LEU A 31 -1.91 4.78 4.70
N GLU A 32 -2.35 5.30 5.85
CA GLU A 32 -3.31 4.61 6.70
C GLU A 32 -4.65 4.37 6.02
N ASP A 33 -5.23 5.34 5.31
CA ASP A 33 -6.52 5.17 4.62
C ASP A 33 -6.45 4.06 3.57
N VAL A 34 -5.35 4.06 2.81
CA VAL A 34 -5.12 3.09 1.75
C VAL A 34 -4.98 1.68 2.34
N ILE A 35 -4.30 1.54 3.47
CA ILE A 35 -4.18 0.26 4.18
C ILE A 35 -5.48 -0.14 4.87
N MET A 36 -6.23 0.78 5.47
CA MET A 36 -7.55 0.49 6.06
C MET A 36 -8.53 -0.05 5.03
N ARG A 37 -8.42 0.40 3.78
CA ARG A 37 -9.21 -0.14 2.68
C ARG A 37 -8.73 -1.50 2.20
N TRP A 38 -7.43 -1.75 2.23
CA TRP A 38 -6.84 -3.05 1.86
C TRP A 38 -7.10 -4.14 2.90
N ALA A 39 -6.90 -3.81 4.19
CA ALA A 39 -7.02 -4.70 5.34
C ALA A 39 -7.94 -4.06 6.39
N PRO A 40 -9.27 -4.13 6.21
CA PRO A 40 -10.22 -3.45 7.08
C PRO A 40 -10.20 -4.02 8.52
N PRO A 41 -10.48 -3.17 9.53
CA PRO A 41 -10.32 -3.52 10.94
C PRO A 41 -11.35 -4.53 11.47
N CYS A 42 -12.44 -4.77 10.72
CA CYS A 42 -13.39 -5.82 11.05
C CYS A 42 -12.81 -7.23 10.86
N GLU A 43 -11.78 -7.38 10.04
CA GLU A 43 -11.15 -8.67 9.71
C GLU A 43 -9.68 -8.73 10.14
N ASN A 44 -9.05 -7.58 10.38
CA ASN A 44 -7.60 -7.47 10.58
C ASN A 44 -7.27 -6.62 11.81
N ASN A 45 -6.06 -6.81 12.35
CA ASN A 45 -5.45 -5.83 13.23
C ASN A 45 -4.78 -4.73 12.39
N THR A 46 -5.59 -3.81 11.87
CA THR A 46 -5.18 -2.81 10.88
C THR A 46 -4.12 -1.85 11.41
N ASP A 47 -4.14 -1.47 12.69
CA ASP A 47 -3.10 -0.59 13.26
C ASP A 47 -1.72 -1.26 13.24
N VAL A 48 -1.64 -2.56 13.58
CA VAL A 48 -0.40 -3.34 13.47
C VAL A 48 0.06 -3.45 12.00
N TYR A 49 -0.88 -3.60 11.07
CA TYR A 49 -0.58 -3.59 9.64
C TYR A 49 0.05 -2.25 9.24
N ILE A 50 -0.60 -1.12 9.55
CA ILE A 50 -0.14 0.24 9.24
C ILE A 50 1.24 0.47 9.86
N ALA A 51 1.42 0.17 11.15
CA ALA A 51 2.69 0.35 11.85
C ALA A 51 3.83 -0.47 11.20
N THR A 52 3.52 -1.69 10.74
CA THR A 52 4.50 -2.52 10.04
C THR A 52 4.86 -1.95 8.68
N VAL A 53 3.86 -1.49 7.92
CA VAL A 53 4.09 -0.87 6.60
C VAL A 53 4.87 0.43 6.73
N GLU A 54 4.52 1.29 7.68
CA GLU A 54 5.21 2.54 8.00
C GLU A 54 6.68 2.29 8.32
N LYS A 55 6.96 1.36 9.26
CA LYS A 55 8.33 1.02 9.66
C LYS A 55 9.17 0.47 8.52
N ARG A 56 8.60 -0.39 7.67
CA ARG A 56 9.35 -1.10 6.62
C ARG A 56 9.51 -0.29 5.34
N SER A 57 8.52 0.52 5.00
CA SER A 57 8.57 1.39 3.82
C SER A 57 9.31 2.70 4.09
N GLY A 58 9.40 3.13 5.36
CA GLY A 58 9.93 4.43 5.75
C GLY A 58 8.99 5.59 5.45
N ILE A 59 7.73 5.30 5.11
CA ILE A 59 6.70 6.30 4.79
C ILE A 59 5.79 6.43 6.01
N SER A 60 5.66 7.66 6.53
CA SER A 60 4.76 7.94 7.65
C SER A 60 3.31 7.58 7.28
N ARG A 61 2.55 7.06 8.25
CA ARG A 61 1.12 6.73 8.08
C ARG A 61 0.29 7.92 7.61
N HIS A 62 0.71 9.14 7.96
CA HIS A 62 0.07 10.40 7.58
C HIS A 62 0.60 10.99 6.25
N THR A 63 1.38 10.21 5.50
CA THR A 63 1.86 10.65 4.18
C THR A 63 0.79 10.38 3.14
N VAL A 64 0.32 11.44 2.46
CA VAL A 64 -0.52 11.30 1.27
C VAL A 64 0.25 10.58 0.17
N LEU A 65 -0.27 9.45 -0.30
CA LEU A 65 0.37 8.65 -1.34
C LEU A 65 0.11 9.24 -2.72
N ASN A 66 1.15 9.28 -3.55
CA ASN A 66 1.06 9.67 -4.95
C ASN A 66 1.02 8.41 -5.84
N ARG A 67 -0.10 8.20 -6.53
CA ARG A 67 -0.31 7.04 -7.40
C ARG A 67 0.76 6.85 -8.49
N ASN A 68 1.45 7.92 -8.90
CA ASN A 68 2.46 7.91 -9.94
C ASN A 68 3.90 7.86 -9.39
N ASN A 69 4.07 7.93 -8.06
CA ASN A 69 5.38 7.87 -7.44
C ASN A 69 5.82 6.41 -7.30
N ARG A 70 6.64 5.97 -8.26
CA ARG A 70 7.18 4.61 -8.35
C ARG A 70 7.86 4.15 -7.06
N GLU A 71 8.84 4.92 -6.58
CA GLU A 71 9.65 4.50 -5.43
C GLU A 71 8.81 4.41 -4.15
N GLN A 72 7.88 5.37 -3.98
CA GLN A 72 6.93 5.35 -2.87
C GLN A 72 6.07 4.08 -2.91
N LEU A 73 5.43 3.76 -4.04
CA LEU A 73 4.55 2.61 -4.12
C LEU A 73 5.30 1.28 -4.07
N ILE A 74 6.51 1.19 -4.63
CA ILE A 74 7.36 0.00 -4.50
C ILE A 74 7.66 -0.28 -3.02
N ALA A 75 8.03 0.74 -2.25
CA ALA A 75 8.31 0.60 -0.83
C ALA A 75 7.06 0.15 -0.05
N VAL A 76 5.89 0.75 -0.33
CA VAL A 76 4.61 0.36 0.28
C VAL A 76 4.25 -1.09 -0.05
N VAL A 77 4.22 -1.48 -1.33
CA VAL A 77 3.83 -2.84 -1.75
C VAL A 77 4.78 -3.91 -1.23
N ALA A 78 6.09 -3.63 -1.22
CA ALA A 78 7.07 -4.56 -0.64
C ALA A 78 6.83 -4.76 0.87
N ALA A 79 6.47 -3.70 1.58
CA ALA A 79 6.15 -3.75 3.00
C ALA A 79 4.82 -4.47 3.27
N MET A 80 3.77 -4.21 2.48
CA MET A 80 2.50 -4.93 2.56
C MET A 80 2.70 -6.43 2.32
N SER A 81 3.46 -6.81 1.28
CA SER A 81 3.76 -8.22 0.98
C SER A 81 4.45 -8.92 2.15
N TYR A 82 5.29 -8.23 2.92
CA TYR A 82 5.86 -8.79 4.14
C TYR A 82 4.78 -9.07 5.20
N VAL A 83 3.81 -8.18 5.37
CA VAL A 83 2.70 -8.40 6.32
C VAL A 83 1.88 -9.63 5.92
N GLU A 84 1.59 -9.78 4.62
CA GLU A 84 0.78 -10.90 4.09
C GLU A 84 1.50 -12.25 4.14
N ASN A 85 2.82 -12.28 3.98
CA ASN A 85 3.58 -13.53 3.77
C ASN A 85 4.60 -13.84 4.88
N GLY A 86 4.86 -12.91 5.80
CA GLY A 86 5.83 -13.05 6.88
C GLY A 86 7.30 -13.04 6.45
N VAL A 87 7.60 -12.90 5.16
CA VAL A 87 8.96 -12.89 4.60
C VAL A 87 9.20 -11.67 3.70
N PRO A 88 10.44 -11.17 3.58
CA PRO A 88 10.72 -10.02 2.72
C PRO A 88 10.33 -10.29 1.26
N ALA A 89 9.69 -9.32 0.63
CA ALA A 89 9.33 -9.39 -0.77
C ALA A 89 10.58 -9.52 -1.66
N ASN A 90 10.49 -10.32 -2.73
CA ASN A 90 11.50 -10.31 -3.78
C ASN A 90 11.40 -9.00 -4.56
N MET A 91 12.38 -8.11 -4.35
CA MET A 91 12.34 -6.75 -4.93
C MET A 91 12.40 -6.73 -6.46
N ASP A 92 12.96 -7.74 -7.10
CA ASP A 92 12.97 -7.83 -8.56
C ASP A 92 11.58 -8.12 -9.10
N ASP A 93 10.82 -8.98 -8.42
CA ASP A 93 9.43 -9.23 -8.76
C ASP A 93 8.53 -8.02 -8.48
N VAL A 94 8.78 -7.29 -7.39
CA VAL A 94 8.04 -6.05 -7.08
C VAL A 94 8.29 -5.00 -8.16
N ARG A 95 9.54 -4.78 -8.56
CA ARG A 95 9.90 -3.84 -9.64
C ARG A 95 9.30 -4.24 -10.98
N LYS A 96 9.40 -5.53 -11.34
CA LYS A 96 8.74 -6.05 -12.55
C LYS A 96 7.23 -5.87 -12.50
N GLY A 97 6.62 -6.05 -11.32
CA GLY A 97 5.20 -5.77 -11.13
C GLY A 97 4.82 -4.34 -11.47
N TRP A 98 5.65 -3.37 -11.11
CA TRP A 98 5.48 -1.95 -11.45
C TRP A 98 5.58 -1.70 -12.96
N GLU A 99 6.55 -2.33 -13.62
CA GLU A 99 6.78 -2.18 -15.07
C GLU A 99 5.64 -2.73 -15.94
N LEU A 100 4.77 -3.57 -15.36
CA LEU A 100 3.61 -4.16 -16.05
C LEU A 100 2.30 -3.35 -15.88
N ILE A 101 2.34 -2.22 -15.17
CA ILE A 101 1.18 -1.35 -14.89
C ILE A 101 0.83 -0.53 -16.14
#